data_AF-A0A5N9GVT5-F1
#
_entry.id   AF-A0A5N9GVT5-F1
#
_cell.length_a   1.000
_cell.length_b   1.000
_cell.length_c   1.000
_cell.angle_alpha   90.00
_cell.angle_beta   90.00
_cell.angle_gamma   90.00
#
_symmetry.space_group_name_H-M   'P 1'
#
loop_
_entity.id
_entity.type
_entity.pdbx_description
1 polymer ?
#
loop_
_entity_poly.entity_id
_entity_poly.type
_entity_poly.pdbx_seq_one_letter_code
_entity_poly.pdbx_strand_id
1 'polypeptide(L)'
;MVRPRSWCGITFSPTSSISTTLRGNVQIFDNGMHRHGVPRSRVIEVDPKTDEVVWEYLAPPEIQFFSAHISGADRLPNGNVLVCEGAPGRIFEITTEGRVVWEWVNPIVQHVRGGPSHAIFRAHRYDESHKAISGRGFGENKAMDELNAVYGL
;
A
#
# COMPACT_ATOMS: atom_id res chain seq x y z
N MET A 1 23.23 -7.88 19.36
CA MET A 1 21.88 -8.46 19.11
C MET A 1 20.85 -7.36 19.36
N VAL A 2 20.29 -6.77 18.30
CA VAL A 2 19.32 -5.67 18.41
C VAL A 2 17.96 -6.28 18.70
N ARG A 3 17.33 -5.91 19.82
CA ARG A 3 15.95 -6.34 20.13
C ARG A 3 15.01 -5.80 19.05
N PRO A 4 14.03 -6.57 18.56
CA PRO A 4 13.01 -6.04 17.66
C PRO A 4 12.33 -4.84 18.33
N ARG A 5 12.15 -3.75 17.59
CA ARG A 5 11.39 -2.60 18.10
C ARG A 5 9.91 -2.99 18.08
N SER A 6 9.32 -3.12 19.27
CA SER A 6 7.88 -3.32 19.43
C SER A 6 7.21 -1.99 19.75
N TRP A 7 6.12 -1.69 19.07
CA TRP A 7 5.20 -0.58 19.37
C TRP A 7 3.78 -1.16 19.32
N CYS A 8 2.93 -0.84 20.31
CA CYS A 8 1.63 -1.52 20.51
C CYS A 8 1.67 -3.07 20.59
N GLY A 9 2.77 -3.69 21.04
CA GLY A 9 2.93 -5.15 21.01
C GLY A 9 3.12 -5.76 19.60
N ILE A 10 3.27 -4.92 18.59
CA ILE A 10 3.49 -5.33 17.19
C ILE A 10 5.00 -5.40 16.94
N THR A 11 5.46 -6.53 16.42
CA THR A 11 6.84 -6.67 15.95
C THR A 11 6.91 -6.13 14.54
N PHE A 12 7.49 -4.94 14.35
CA PHE A 12 7.65 -4.36 13.03
C PHE A 12 8.79 -5.02 12.28
N SER A 13 8.51 -5.46 11.06
CA SER A 13 9.57 -5.79 10.10
C SER A 13 10.24 -4.52 9.60
N PRO A 14 11.56 -4.51 9.32
CA PRO A 14 12.25 -3.36 8.72
C PRO A 14 11.69 -2.92 7.36
N THR A 15 10.84 -3.75 6.75
CA THR A 15 10.23 -3.55 5.44
C THR A 15 8.91 -2.77 5.47
N SER A 16 8.37 -2.50 6.66
CA SER A 16 7.08 -1.83 6.83
C SER A 16 7.13 -0.36 6.37
N SER A 17 6.02 0.13 5.82
CA SER A 17 5.86 1.54 5.45
C SER A 17 5.00 2.29 6.46
N ILE A 18 5.30 3.57 6.67
CA ILE A 18 4.58 4.45 7.59
C ILE A 18 4.14 5.71 6.85
N SER A 19 2.89 6.13 7.06
CA SER A 19 2.34 7.42 6.64
C SER A 19 1.51 8.05 7.76
N THR A 20 1.35 9.37 7.75
CA THR A 20 0.48 10.08 8.71
C THR A 20 -0.85 10.40 8.06
N THR A 21 -1.94 10.14 8.77
CA THR A 21 -3.29 10.47 8.31
C THR A 21 -3.67 11.91 8.64
N LEU A 22 -4.71 12.44 7.96
CA LEU A 22 -5.27 13.78 8.27
C LEU A 22 -5.78 13.91 9.71
N ARG A 23 -6.10 12.80 10.38
CA ARG A 23 -6.55 12.76 11.78
C ARG A 23 -5.39 12.78 12.78
N GLY A 24 -4.15 12.72 12.31
CA GLY A 24 -2.95 12.63 13.17
C GLY A 24 -2.59 11.21 13.60
N ASN A 25 -3.35 10.20 13.16
CA ASN A 25 -3.00 8.79 13.37
C ASN A 25 -1.84 8.38 12.45
N VAL A 26 -1.12 7.35 12.85
CA VAL A 26 -0.03 6.72 12.08
C VAL A 26 -0.59 5.51 11.35
N GLN A 27 -0.59 5.54 10.02
CA GLN A 27 -0.95 4.39 9.20
C GLN A 27 0.29 3.56 8.86
N ILE A 28 0.18 2.24 8.99
CA ILE A 28 1.29 1.31 8.79
C ILE A 28 0.85 0.14 7.92
N PHE A 29 1.66 -0.16 6.90
CA PHE A 29 1.61 -1.45 6.22
C PHE A 29 2.56 -2.42 6.94
N ASP A 30 2.00 -3.40 7.64
CA ASP A 30 2.73 -4.44 8.35
C ASP A 30 2.84 -5.66 7.43
N ASN A 31 4.03 -5.86 6.83
CA ASN A 31 4.32 -6.97 5.92
C ASN A 31 4.20 -8.34 6.61
N GLY A 32 4.51 -8.40 7.91
CA GLY A 32 4.35 -9.61 8.69
C GLY A 32 5.32 -10.77 8.40
N MET A 33 6.36 -10.59 7.57
CA MET A 33 7.31 -11.66 7.20
C MET A 33 7.99 -12.33 8.41
N HIS A 34 8.20 -11.59 9.50
CA HIS A 34 8.89 -12.09 10.69
C HIS A 34 7.96 -12.38 11.87
N ARG A 35 6.65 -12.53 11.64
CA ARG A 35 5.69 -12.87 12.71
C ARG A 35 5.79 -14.35 13.08
N HIS A 36 5.43 -14.66 14.32
CA HIS A 36 5.21 -16.04 14.73
C HIS A 36 3.90 -16.56 14.11
N GLY A 37 3.96 -17.72 13.43
CA GLY A 37 2.81 -18.31 12.73
C GLY A 37 2.86 -18.09 11.21
N VAL A 38 1.69 -18.21 10.56
CA VAL A 38 1.59 -18.03 9.10
C VAL A 38 1.83 -16.56 8.74
N PRO A 39 2.79 -16.24 7.85
CA PRO A 39 3.01 -14.88 7.39
C PRO A 39 1.76 -14.33 6.70
N ARG A 40 1.39 -13.10 7.05
CA ARG A 40 0.27 -12.36 6.44
C ARG A 40 0.55 -10.88 6.55
N SER A 41 0.09 -10.10 5.57
CA SER A 41 0.18 -8.64 5.63
C SER A 41 -1.11 -8.05 6.19
N ARG A 42 -1.00 -6.84 6.75
CA ARG A 42 -2.15 -6.06 7.22
C ARG A 42 -1.86 -4.57 7.07
N VAL A 43 -2.91 -3.78 7.02
CA VAL A 43 -2.81 -2.33 7.18
C VAL A 43 -3.45 -1.95 8.50
N ILE A 44 -2.75 -1.15 9.30
CA ILE A 44 -3.25 -0.69 10.60
C ILE A 44 -3.17 0.83 10.68
N GLU A 45 -4.03 1.41 11.52
CA GLU A 45 -3.86 2.76 12.02
C GLU A 45 -3.68 2.74 13.52
N VAL A 46 -2.69 3.47 13.98
CA VAL A 46 -2.36 3.61 15.39
C VAL A 46 -2.60 5.06 15.80
N ASP A 47 -3.30 5.26 16.92
CA ASP A 47 -3.31 6.56 17.59
C ASP A 47 -1.98 6.71 18.36
N PRO A 48 -1.09 7.62 17.93
CA PRO A 48 0.22 7.75 18.57
C PRO A 48 0.15 8.34 19.99
N LYS A 49 -1.01 8.86 20.43
CA LYS A 49 -1.22 9.39 21.78
C LYS A 49 -1.57 8.30 22.77
N THR A 50 -2.35 7.30 22.33
CA THR A 50 -2.83 6.22 23.20
C THR A 50 -2.05 4.92 23.01
N ASP A 51 -1.24 4.80 21.96
CA ASP A 51 -0.53 3.56 21.58
C ASP A 51 -1.50 2.42 21.21
N GLU A 52 -2.69 2.77 20.70
CA GLU A 52 -3.75 1.81 20.36
C GLU A 52 -3.94 1.68 18.84
N VAL A 53 -4.18 0.45 18.37
CA VAL A 53 -4.66 0.20 17.00
C VAL A 53 -6.13 0.59 16.94
N VAL A 54 -6.44 1.67 16.23
CA VAL A 54 -7.79 2.23 16.10
C VAL A 54 -8.50 1.77 14.82
N TRP A 55 -7.78 1.18 13.88
CA TRP A 55 -8.33 0.55 12.69
C TRP A 55 -7.38 -0.52 12.16
N GLU A 56 -7.93 -1.60 11.60
CA GLU A 56 -7.18 -2.69 10.98
C GLU A 56 -7.90 -3.18 9.72
N TYR A 57 -7.12 -3.46 8.69
CA TYR A 57 -7.53 -4.22 7.52
C TYR A 57 -6.74 -5.51 7.38
N LEU A 58 -7.50 -6.59 7.24
CA LEU A 58 -7.07 -7.93 6.89
C LEU A 58 -7.87 -8.34 5.66
N ALA A 59 -7.20 -8.71 4.57
CA ALA A 59 -7.92 -9.12 3.37
C ALA A 59 -8.67 -10.44 3.63
N PRO A 60 -9.91 -10.58 3.15
CA PRO A 60 -10.59 -11.86 3.15
C PRO A 60 -10.45 -12.57 1.78
N PRO A 61 -9.85 -13.78 1.69
CA PRO A 61 -9.13 -14.52 2.73
C PRO A 61 -7.70 -14.00 2.93
N GLU A 62 -7.17 -14.11 4.16
CA GLU A 62 -5.91 -13.47 4.55
C GLU A 62 -4.70 -13.93 3.71
N ILE A 63 -4.75 -15.15 3.18
CA ILE A 63 -3.70 -15.71 2.33
C ILE A 63 -3.57 -15.01 0.97
N GLN A 64 -4.60 -14.32 0.50
CA GLN A 64 -4.59 -13.58 -0.76
C GLN A 64 -3.94 -12.19 -0.63
N PHE A 65 -3.53 -11.80 0.59
CA PHE A 65 -2.90 -10.52 0.84
C PHE A 65 -1.61 -10.70 1.65
N PHE A 66 -0.51 -10.79 0.92
CA PHE A 66 0.79 -10.93 1.52
C PHE A 66 1.86 -10.32 0.63
N SER A 67 2.48 -9.27 1.15
CA SER A 67 3.71 -8.73 0.61
C SER A 67 4.82 -8.92 1.63
N ALA A 68 5.77 -9.79 1.30
CA ALA A 68 6.92 -10.14 2.13
C ALA A 68 7.83 -8.97 2.50
N HIS A 69 7.93 -8.00 1.58
CA HIS A 69 8.78 -6.83 1.62
C HIS A 69 8.23 -5.83 0.62
N ILE A 70 8.58 -4.54 0.73
CA ILE A 70 8.13 -3.43 -0.13
C ILE A 70 6.60 -3.30 -0.22
N SER A 71 6.01 -2.24 0.33
CA SER A 71 4.57 -1.97 0.25
C SER A 71 4.28 -0.55 0.72
N GLY A 72 3.03 -0.14 0.58
CA GLY A 72 2.53 1.15 1.02
C GLY A 72 1.05 1.06 1.40
N ALA A 73 0.62 1.94 2.29
CA ALA A 73 -0.79 2.27 2.44
C ALA A 73 -0.91 3.76 2.73
N ASP A 74 -1.88 4.42 2.11
CA ASP A 74 -2.23 5.81 2.39
C ASP A 74 -3.75 5.99 2.57
N ARG A 75 -4.16 6.60 3.69
CA ARG A 75 -5.54 7.05 3.90
C ARG A 75 -5.83 8.25 2.98
N LEU A 76 -6.85 8.10 2.14
CA LEU A 76 -7.30 9.12 1.20
C LEU A 76 -8.28 10.12 1.85
N PRO A 77 -8.47 11.31 1.27
CA PRO A 77 -9.40 12.32 1.81
C PRO A 77 -10.86 11.86 1.90
N ASN A 78 -11.28 10.94 1.02
CA ASN A 78 -12.62 10.33 1.05
C ASN A 78 -12.80 9.29 2.16
N GLY A 79 -11.75 8.98 2.93
CA GLY A 79 -11.75 7.97 3.98
C GLY A 79 -11.31 6.58 3.53
N ASN A 80 -11.22 6.31 2.23
CA ASN A 80 -10.70 5.04 1.71
C ASN A 80 -9.20 4.91 1.95
N VAL A 81 -8.65 3.69 1.78
CA VAL A 81 -7.21 3.45 1.82
C VAL A 81 -6.74 3.00 0.46
N LEU A 82 -5.74 3.68 -0.09
CA LEU A 82 -4.97 3.15 -1.21
C LEU A 82 -3.88 2.23 -0.65
N VAL A 83 -3.84 0.99 -1.13
CA VAL A 83 -2.89 -0.03 -0.70
C VAL A 83 -1.99 -0.41 -1.88
N CYS A 84 -0.69 -0.41 -1.66
CA CYS A 84 0.32 -0.91 -2.59
C CYS A 84 0.85 -2.23 -2.04
N GLU A 85 0.34 -3.34 -2.58
CA GLU A 85 0.86 -4.68 -2.34
C GLU A 85 2.07 -4.91 -3.25
N GLY A 86 3.24 -4.52 -2.73
CA GLY A 86 4.40 -4.26 -3.57
C GLY A 86 5.03 -5.49 -4.22
N ALA A 87 5.22 -6.59 -3.50
CA ALA A 87 5.87 -7.78 -4.05
C ALA A 87 5.06 -8.47 -5.18
N PRO A 88 3.73 -8.63 -5.07
CA PRO A 88 2.88 -9.10 -6.17
C PRO A 88 2.67 -8.07 -7.28
N GLY A 89 2.91 -6.78 -7.03
CA GLY A 89 2.73 -5.71 -8.02
C GLY A 89 1.27 -5.27 -8.18
N ARG A 90 0.48 -5.30 -7.10
CA ARG A 90 -0.93 -4.91 -7.09
C ARG A 90 -1.13 -3.62 -6.30
N ILE A 91 -1.95 -2.72 -6.83
CA ILE A 91 -2.41 -1.51 -6.14
C ILE A 91 -3.92 -1.58 -6.09
N PHE A 92 -4.53 -1.31 -4.94
CA PHE A 92 -5.98 -1.36 -4.81
C PHE A 92 -6.48 -0.35 -3.79
N GLU A 93 -7.72 0.10 -3.96
CA GLU A 93 -8.40 1.00 -3.03
C GLU A 93 -9.47 0.24 -2.26
N ILE A 94 -9.50 0.42 -0.94
CA ILE A 94 -10.48 -0.19 -0.04
C ILE A 94 -11.29 0.86 0.72
N THR A 95 -12.57 0.56 0.96
CA THR A 95 -13.37 1.33 1.91
C THR A 95 -12.91 1.11 3.35
N THR A 96 -13.40 1.93 4.29
CA THR A 96 -13.19 1.74 5.73
C THR A 96 -13.68 0.39 6.25
N GLU A 97 -14.63 -0.24 5.56
CA GLU A 97 -15.17 -1.57 5.85
C GLU A 97 -14.37 -2.70 5.17
N GLY A 98 -13.30 -2.37 4.43
CA GLY A 98 -12.42 -3.35 3.79
C GLY A 98 -12.92 -3.87 2.44
N ARG A 99 -13.89 -3.20 1.80
CA ARG A 99 -14.33 -3.58 0.44
C ARG A 99 -13.42 -2.97 -0.61
N VAL A 100 -12.91 -3.79 -1.54
CA VAL A 100 -12.15 -3.31 -2.70
C VAL A 100 -13.11 -2.58 -3.65
N VAL A 101 -12.80 -1.33 -3.98
CA VAL A 101 -13.59 -0.48 -4.88
C VAL A 101 -12.86 -0.12 -6.17
N TRP A 102 -11.54 -0.30 -6.19
CA TRP A 102 -10.70 -0.16 -7.37
C TRP A 102 -9.47 -1.05 -7.22
N GLU A 103 -8.97 -1.58 -8.33
CA GLU A 103 -7.82 -2.46 -8.37
C GLU A 103 -7.06 -2.27 -9.68
N TRP A 104 -5.74 -2.31 -9.59
CA TRP A 104 -4.84 -2.35 -10.72
C TRP A 104 -3.69 -3.30 -10.45
N VAL A 105 -3.30 -4.07 -11.46
CA VAL A 105 -2.20 -5.04 -11.40
C VAL A 105 -1.17 -4.67 -12.44
N ASN A 106 0.10 -4.63 -12.03
CA ASN A 106 1.20 -4.22 -12.89
C ASN A 106 1.40 -5.18 -14.07
N PRO A 107 1.14 -4.74 -15.32
CA PRO A 107 1.33 -5.59 -16.49
C PRO A 107 2.80 -5.71 -16.89
N ILE A 108 3.69 -4.87 -16.33
CA ILE A 108 5.10 -4.80 -16.73
C ILE A 108 5.91 -5.82 -15.95
N VAL A 109 6.50 -6.78 -16.68
CA VAL A 109 7.44 -7.77 -16.14
C VAL A 109 8.87 -7.22 -16.24
N GLN A 110 9.55 -7.11 -15.10
CA GLN A 110 10.97 -6.80 -15.02
C GLN A 110 11.77 -8.05 -14.67
N HIS A 111 13.05 -8.11 -15.06
CA HIS A 111 13.94 -9.21 -14.64
C HIS A 111 14.84 -8.74 -13.49
N VAL A 112 14.53 -9.18 -12.28
CA VAL A 112 15.26 -8.83 -11.07
C VAL A 112 15.94 -10.09 -10.53
N ARG A 113 17.26 -10.03 -10.31
CA ARG A 113 18.08 -11.16 -9.82
C ARG A 113 17.89 -12.46 -10.64
N GLY A 114 17.67 -12.33 -11.95
CA GLY A 114 17.52 -13.46 -12.88
C GLY A 114 16.12 -14.06 -12.96
N GLY A 115 15.11 -13.49 -12.27
CA GLY A 115 13.73 -13.94 -12.35
C GLY A 115 12.74 -12.82 -12.75
N PRO A 116 11.57 -13.18 -13.30
CA PRO A 116 10.52 -12.21 -13.58
C PRO A 116 9.95 -11.62 -12.28
N SER A 117 9.62 -10.34 -12.30
CA SER A 117 9.09 -9.60 -11.18
C SER A 117 8.13 -8.51 -11.66
N HIS A 118 6.97 -8.42 -11.01
CA HIS A 118 5.98 -7.35 -11.20
C HIS A 118 6.10 -6.28 -10.10
N ALA A 119 7.14 -6.36 -9.28
CA ALA A 119 7.24 -5.64 -8.03
C ALA A 119 7.12 -4.12 -8.19
N ILE A 120 6.33 -3.51 -7.31
CA ILE A 120 6.19 -2.07 -7.18
C ILE A 120 6.66 -1.66 -5.79
N PHE A 121 7.49 -0.62 -5.72
CA PHE A 121 8.01 -0.16 -4.44
C PHE A 121 6.95 0.57 -3.61
N ARG A 122 6.27 1.56 -4.20
CA ARG A 122 5.26 2.38 -3.54
C ARG A 122 4.32 3.03 -4.57
N ALA A 123 3.09 3.30 -4.14
CA ALA A 123 2.12 4.11 -4.87
C ALA A 123 1.58 5.22 -3.97
N HIS A 124 1.27 6.36 -4.59
CA HIS A 124 0.62 7.51 -3.94
C HIS A 124 -0.48 8.02 -4.86
N ARG A 125 -1.59 8.48 -4.27
CA ARG A 125 -2.62 9.21 -5.02
C ARG A 125 -2.46 10.69 -4.82
N TYR A 126 -2.47 11.42 -5.92
CA TYR A 126 -2.51 12.88 -5.92
C TYR A 126 -3.85 13.33 -6.48
N ASP A 127 -4.41 14.38 -5.87
CA ASP A 127 -5.61 15.04 -6.39
C ASP A 127 -5.28 15.82 -7.68
N GLU A 128 -6.26 16.01 -8.56
CA GLU A 128 -6.07 16.79 -9.80
C GLU A 128 -5.65 18.23 -9.51
N SER A 129 -6.11 18.81 -8.40
CA SER A 129 -5.71 20.15 -7.96
C SER A 129 -4.30 20.21 -7.37
N HIS A 130 -3.63 19.07 -7.18
CA HIS A 130 -2.28 19.04 -6.63
C HIS A 130 -1.33 19.85 -7.53
N LYS A 131 -0.51 20.74 -6.96
CA LYS A 131 0.34 21.68 -7.72
C LYS A 131 1.30 21.03 -8.71
N ALA A 132 1.64 19.75 -8.50
CA ALA A 132 2.47 18.97 -9.41
C ALA A 132 1.71 18.47 -10.66
N ILE A 133 0.37 18.47 -10.63
CA ILE A 133 -0.54 17.96 -11.67
C ILE A 133 -1.35 19.10 -12.29
N SER A 134 -1.94 19.98 -11.47
CA SER A 134 -2.83 21.05 -11.92
C SER A 134 -2.18 21.92 -13.01
N GLY A 135 -2.86 22.04 -14.14
CA GLY A 135 -2.39 22.81 -15.30
C GLY A 135 -1.24 22.15 -16.08
N ARG A 136 -0.84 20.93 -15.71
CA ARG A 136 0.14 20.10 -16.42
C ARG A 136 -0.58 18.87 -16.95
N GLY A 137 -0.97 18.89 -18.22
CA GLY A 137 -1.35 17.65 -18.90
C GLY A 137 -0.13 16.74 -19.08
N PHE A 138 -0.35 15.44 -19.30
CA PHE A 138 0.71 14.52 -19.71
C PHE A 138 1.16 14.71 -21.18
N GLY A 139 0.74 15.81 -21.82
CA GLY A 139 0.87 16.05 -23.26
C GLY A 139 -0.08 15.19 -24.09
N GLU A 140 -0.08 15.35 -25.42
CA GLU A 140 -0.64 14.36 -26.35
C GLU A 140 0.26 13.12 -26.36
N ASN A 141 0.26 12.38 -25.26
CA ASN A 141 1.07 11.17 -25.17
C ASN A 141 0.18 9.96 -25.47
N LYS A 142 0.00 9.71 -26.77
CA LYS A 142 -0.76 8.57 -27.29
C LYS A 142 -0.43 7.25 -26.59
N ALA A 143 0.83 7.04 -26.21
CA ALA A 143 1.24 5.83 -25.51
C ALA A 143 0.63 5.73 -24.09
N MET A 144 0.46 6.85 -23.39
CA MET A 144 -0.18 6.87 -22.08
C MET A 144 -1.70 6.73 -22.20
N ASP A 145 -2.31 7.35 -23.22
CA ASP A 145 -3.74 7.19 -23.50
C ASP A 145 -4.09 5.74 -23.88
N GLU A 146 -3.23 5.09 -24.68
CA GLU A 146 -3.35 3.67 -25.01
C GLU A 146 -3.19 2.78 -23.77
N LEU A 147 -2.23 3.09 -22.88
CA LEU A 147 -2.07 2.35 -21.62
C LEU A 147 -3.27 2.54 -20.69
N ASN A 148 -3.80 3.76 -20.54
CA ASN A 148 -4.99 4.04 -19.73
C ASN A 148 -6.22 3.32 -20.32
N ALA A 149 -6.39 3.32 -21.64
CA ALA A 149 -7.49 2.65 -22.31
C ALA A 149 -7.44 1.12 -22.17
N VAL A 150 -6.25 0.52 -22.20
CA VAL A 150 -6.08 -0.95 -22.10
C VAL A 150 -6.10 -1.43 -20.65
N TYR A 151 -5.53 -0.66 -19.72
CA TYR A 151 -5.26 -1.10 -18.34
C TYR A 151 -6.04 -0.35 -17.26
N GLY A 152 -6.87 0.64 -17.60
CA GLY A 152 -7.73 1.36 -16.65
C GLY A 152 -6.98 2.17 -15.59
N LEU A 153 -5.79 2.67 -15.96
CA LEU A 153 -4.96 3.58 -15.16
C LEU A 153 -5.61 4.96 -14.99
#